data_AF-A0A9E1TR80-F1
#
_entry.id   AF-A0A9E1TR80-F1
#
_cell.length_a   1.000
_cell.length_b   1.000
_cell.length_c   1.000
_cell.angle_alpha   90.00
_cell.angle_beta   90.00
_cell.angle_gamma   90.00
#
_symmetry.space_group_name_H-M   'P 1'
#
loop_
_entity.id
_entity.type
_entity.pdbx_description
1 polymer ?
#
loop_
_entity_poly.entity_id
_entity_poly.type
_entity_poly.pdbx_seq_one_letter_code
_entity_poly.pdbx_strand_id
1 'polypeptide(L)'
;MFDWLSDNRASIALFIILALIVSFIWSIIVGRKQTKLRAKDEVFGDPERTKGGWYWAVCGISALLLLWFHYSWGTARAVFPNAANELCQIAKIDESMASISAALPIGSRYLKSTTLVVRNGQQVNKLATAMPVGIFSATEEAELNIVLGDINALMATLSNPDYVDPKAIDDLADVERSLGDLVHILRQGPNGATPSAAALAQPKWGTSEVEIPMLPMTPRGVLFDKISAKIIPITGQFLKISNMSSKAKNLITETKSAISKLKKPDPSMILDESGEKARKAYVKAVDRIFKRLDDGIIFPSVSMQGMHVAV
;
A
#
# COMPACT_ATOMS: atom_id res chain seq x y z
N MET A 1 -31.36 24.96 8.36
CA MET A 1 -32.11 23.77 7.87
C MET A 1 -31.16 22.64 7.49
N PHE A 2 -30.08 22.92 6.73
CA PHE A 2 -29.05 21.93 6.39
C PHE A 2 -28.30 21.36 7.60
N ASP A 3 -27.99 22.18 8.61
CA ASP A 3 -27.30 21.71 9.82
C ASP A 3 -28.13 20.70 10.63
N TRP A 4 -29.44 20.90 10.71
CA TRP A 4 -30.33 19.97 11.41
C TRP A 4 -30.42 18.61 10.70
N LEU A 5 -30.50 18.61 9.36
CA LEU A 5 -30.46 17.39 8.56
C LEU A 5 -29.12 16.67 8.73
N SER A 6 -28.03 17.42 8.78
CA SER A 6 -26.70 16.87 9.04
C SER A 6 -26.63 16.27 10.43
N ASP A 7 -27.05 16.97 11.48
CA ASP A 7 -27.04 16.48 12.87
C ASP A 7 -27.91 15.23 13.08
N ASN A 8 -29.04 15.12 12.36
CA ASN A 8 -29.99 14.02 12.50
C ASN A 8 -29.88 12.96 11.40
N ARG A 9 -28.86 13.03 10.54
CA ARG A 9 -28.68 12.12 9.39
C ARG A 9 -28.69 10.64 9.76
N ALA A 10 -28.17 10.29 10.93
CA ALA A 10 -28.16 8.92 11.43
C ALA A 10 -29.60 8.43 11.66
N SER A 11 -30.39 9.23 12.39
CA SER A 11 -31.80 8.97 12.66
C SER A 11 -32.63 8.93 11.38
N ILE A 12 -32.36 9.84 10.44
CA ILE A 12 -33.03 9.88 9.13
C ILE A 12 -32.72 8.63 8.32
N ALA A 13 -31.44 8.24 8.22
CA ALA A 13 -31.03 7.04 7.50
C ALA A 13 -31.67 5.78 8.11
N LEU A 14 -31.66 5.66 9.44
CA LEU A 14 -32.29 4.54 10.15
C LEU A 14 -33.80 4.48 9.92
N PHE A 15 -34.48 5.64 9.93
CA PHE A 15 -35.91 5.72 9.63
C PHE A 15 -36.21 5.25 8.20
N ILE A 16 -35.42 5.69 7.21
CA ILE A 16 -35.57 5.27 5.81
C ILE A 16 -35.35 3.76 5.68
N ILE A 17 -34.30 3.22 6.31
CA ILE A 17 -34.02 1.78 6.30
C ILE A 17 -35.18 1.00 6.91
N LEU A 18 -35.71 1.44 8.04
CA LEU A 18 -36.88 0.82 8.69
C LEU A 18 -38.10 0.85 7.77
N ALA A 19 -38.39 2.00 7.15
CA ALA A 19 -39.51 2.16 6.22
C ALA A 19 -39.37 1.24 4.99
N LEU A 20 -38.15 1.06 4.48
CA LEU A 20 -37.85 0.13 3.39
C LEU A 20 -38.04 -1.32 3.81
N ILE A 21 -37.63 -1.71 5.02
CA ILE A 21 -37.87 -3.07 5.56
C ILE A 21 -39.37 -3.34 5.67
N VAL A 22 -40.13 -2.41 6.25
CA VAL A 22 -41.58 -2.52 6.37
C VAL A 22 -42.23 -2.62 5.00
N SER A 23 -41.83 -1.77 4.05
CA SER A 23 -42.34 -1.77 2.67
C SER A 23 -42.02 -3.06 1.94
N PHE A 24 -40.81 -3.59 2.10
CA PHE A 24 -40.37 -4.86 1.53
C PHE A 24 -41.25 -6.02 2.04
N ILE A 25 -41.38 -6.17 3.36
CA ILE A 25 -42.19 -7.23 3.97
C ILE A 25 -43.67 -7.09 3.57
N TRP A 26 -44.23 -5.88 3.67
CA TRP A 26 -45.61 -5.60 3.32
C TRP A 26 -45.91 -5.93 1.85
N SER A 27 -45.01 -5.53 0.93
CA SER A 27 -45.18 -5.77 -0.50
C SER A 27 -45.22 -7.27 -0.83
N ILE A 28 -44.42 -8.10 -0.15
CA ILE A 28 -44.44 -9.56 -0.31
C ILE A 28 -45.75 -10.14 0.23
N ILE A 29 -46.19 -9.74 1.43
CA ILE A 29 -47.40 -10.28 2.05
C ILE A 29 -48.65 -9.93 1.22
N VAL A 30 -48.80 -8.64 0.87
CA VAL A 30 -49.96 -8.16 0.11
C VAL A 30 -49.90 -8.61 -1.34
N GLY A 31 -48.73 -8.54 -1.97
CA GLY A 31 -48.53 -9.01 -3.34
C GLY A 31 -48.94 -10.46 -3.52
N ARG A 32 -48.47 -11.36 -2.62
CA ARG A 32 -48.88 -12.78 -2.64
C ARG A 32 -50.38 -12.98 -2.42
N LYS A 33 -50.98 -12.26 -1.47
CA LYS A 33 -52.44 -12.32 -1.22
C LYS A 33 -53.23 -11.88 -2.45
N GLN A 34 -52.86 -10.76 -3.07
CA GLN A 34 -53.51 -10.21 -4.26
C GLN A 34 -53.37 -11.14 -5.47
N THR A 35 -52.17 -11.68 -5.73
CA THR A 35 -51.97 -12.67 -6.81
C THR A 35 -52.84 -13.91 -6.62
N LYS A 36 -53.02 -14.39 -5.38
CA LYS A 36 -53.87 -15.56 -5.09
C LYS A 36 -55.36 -15.28 -5.31
N LEU A 37 -55.84 -14.08 -4.96
CA LEU A 37 -57.24 -13.69 -5.15
C LEU A 37 -57.56 -13.55 -6.65
N ARG A 38 -56.71 -12.85 -7.40
CA ARG A 38 -56.91 -12.54 -8.82
C ARG A 38 -56.70 -13.73 -9.76
N ALA A 39 -56.04 -14.79 -9.29
CA ALA A 39 -55.80 -16.00 -10.09
C ALA A 39 -57.09 -16.69 -10.59
N LYS A 40 -58.24 -16.44 -9.96
CA LYS A 40 -59.52 -17.07 -10.30
C LYS A 40 -60.49 -16.17 -11.07
N ASP A 41 -60.32 -14.85 -11.00
CA ASP A 41 -61.34 -13.89 -11.46
C ASP A 41 -60.97 -13.19 -12.79
N GLU A 42 -59.74 -13.34 -13.30
CA GLU A 42 -59.24 -12.57 -14.45
C GLU A 42 -58.91 -13.46 -15.67
N VAL A 43 -59.61 -13.24 -16.78
CA VAL A 43 -59.37 -13.87 -18.10
C VAL A 43 -58.21 -13.15 -18.81
N PHE A 44 -57.48 -13.83 -19.71
CA PHE A 44 -56.41 -13.22 -20.50
C PHE A 44 -56.91 -11.97 -21.26
N GLY A 45 -56.25 -10.82 -21.06
CA GLY A 45 -56.60 -9.54 -21.70
C GLY A 45 -57.19 -8.47 -20.77
N ASP A 46 -57.52 -8.83 -19.53
CA ASP A 46 -58.04 -7.87 -18.55
C ASP A 46 -56.94 -6.94 -18.01
N PRO A 47 -57.06 -5.60 -18.12
CA PRO A 47 -56.13 -4.65 -17.53
C PRO A 47 -55.99 -4.80 -16.01
N GLU A 48 -56.97 -5.36 -15.30
CA GLU A 48 -56.92 -5.56 -13.84
C GLU A 48 -55.77 -6.48 -13.40
N ARG A 49 -55.37 -7.42 -14.27
CA ARG A 49 -54.24 -8.34 -14.04
C ARG A 49 -52.89 -7.63 -13.96
N THR A 50 -52.76 -6.47 -14.61
CA THR A 50 -51.52 -5.66 -14.59
C THR A 50 -51.38 -4.80 -13.32
N LYS A 51 -52.49 -4.52 -12.62
CA LYS A 51 -52.49 -3.66 -11.41
C LYS A 51 -51.74 -4.29 -10.23
N GLY A 52 -51.49 -5.60 -10.24
CA GLY A 52 -50.74 -6.32 -9.19
C GLY A 52 -49.20 -6.18 -9.28
N GLY A 53 -48.67 -5.72 -10.42
CA GLY A 53 -47.22 -5.61 -10.64
C GLY A 53 -46.52 -4.60 -9.73
N TRP A 54 -47.24 -3.58 -9.26
CA TRP A 54 -46.73 -2.53 -8.36
C TRP A 54 -46.09 -3.08 -7.08
N TYR A 55 -46.69 -4.11 -6.46
CA TYR A 55 -46.14 -4.70 -5.23
C TYR A 55 -44.76 -5.33 -5.48
N TRP A 56 -44.57 -5.97 -6.63
CA TRP A 56 -43.28 -6.55 -7.01
C TRP A 56 -42.24 -5.48 -7.37
N ALA A 57 -42.68 -4.35 -7.95
CA ALA A 57 -41.82 -3.20 -8.17
C ALA A 57 -41.33 -2.57 -6.84
N VAL A 58 -42.24 -2.35 -5.88
CA VAL A 58 -41.88 -1.87 -4.52
C VAL A 58 -40.95 -2.86 -3.82
N CYS A 59 -41.20 -4.17 -3.94
CA CYS A 59 -40.34 -5.22 -3.42
C CYS A 59 -38.91 -5.12 -4.01
N GLY A 60 -38.80 -5.00 -5.34
CA GLY A 60 -37.52 -4.90 -6.04
C GLY A 60 -36.73 -3.64 -5.66
N ILE A 61 -37.39 -2.47 -5.66
CA ILE A 61 -36.76 -1.20 -5.27
C ILE A 61 -36.33 -1.24 -3.81
N SER A 62 -37.18 -1.75 -2.91
CA SER A 62 -36.85 -1.86 -1.49
C SER A 62 -35.65 -2.78 -1.27
N ALA A 63 -35.61 -3.93 -1.94
CA ALA A 63 -34.48 -4.86 -1.85
C ALA A 63 -33.17 -4.23 -2.34
N LEU A 64 -33.19 -3.57 -3.50
CA LEU A 64 -32.02 -2.89 -4.07
C LEU A 64 -31.52 -1.77 -3.15
N LEU A 65 -32.42 -0.95 -2.61
CA LEU A 65 -32.05 0.13 -1.71
C LEU A 65 -31.52 -0.41 -0.38
N LEU A 66 -32.12 -1.46 0.19
CA LEU A 66 -31.61 -2.08 1.42
C LEU A 66 -30.21 -2.66 1.22
N LEU A 67 -29.95 -3.31 0.08
CA LEU A 67 -28.62 -3.80 -0.28
C LEU A 67 -27.63 -2.63 -0.43
N TRP A 68 -28.05 -1.55 -1.08
CA TRP A 68 -27.23 -0.35 -1.23
C TRP A 68 -26.89 0.30 0.12
N PHE A 69 -27.89 0.50 1.00
CA PHE A 69 -27.69 1.04 2.34
C PHE A 69 -26.78 0.15 3.20
N HIS A 70 -26.85 -1.17 3.04
CA HIS A 70 -26.00 -2.11 3.76
C HIS A 70 -24.51 -1.96 3.41
N TYR A 71 -24.19 -1.78 2.13
CA TYR A 71 -22.80 -1.58 1.67
C TYR A 71 -22.37 -0.11 1.57
N SER A 72 -23.26 0.83 1.93
CA SER A 72 -23.00 2.26 1.77
C SER A 72 -22.07 2.78 2.88
N TRP A 73 -20.88 3.22 2.48
CA TRP A 73 -19.95 3.93 3.35
C TRP A 73 -20.59 5.16 4.02
N GLY A 74 -21.42 5.90 3.28
CA GLY A 74 -22.15 7.06 3.80
C GLY A 74 -23.08 6.71 4.96
N THR A 75 -23.70 5.53 4.93
CA THR A 75 -24.60 5.06 6.00
C THR A 75 -23.80 4.60 7.21
N ALA A 76 -22.71 3.86 7.00
CA ALA A 76 -21.84 3.40 8.08
C ALA A 76 -21.28 4.56 8.91
N ARG A 77 -20.75 5.60 8.25
CA ARG A 77 -20.21 6.79 8.95
C ARG A 77 -21.29 7.71 9.53
N ALA A 78 -22.55 7.60 9.07
CA ALA A 78 -23.69 8.27 9.70
C ALA A 78 -24.05 7.68 11.02
N VAL A 79 -24.18 6.36 11.07
CA VAL A 79 -24.59 5.64 12.27
C VAL A 79 -23.42 5.51 13.26
N PHE A 80 -22.18 5.41 12.76
CA PHE A 80 -20.98 5.21 13.57
C PHE A 80 -19.89 6.28 13.30
N PRO A 81 -20.14 7.57 13.59
CA PRO A 81 -19.21 8.65 13.30
C PRO A 81 -17.88 8.53 14.07
N ASN A 82 -17.94 8.02 15.30
CA ASN A 82 -16.76 7.78 16.13
C ASN A 82 -15.88 6.66 15.55
N ALA A 83 -16.48 5.58 15.05
CA ALA A 83 -15.74 4.49 14.40
C ALA A 83 -15.10 4.96 13.08
N ALA A 84 -15.78 5.83 12.32
CA ALA A 84 -15.20 6.44 11.14
C ALA A 84 -13.99 7.32 11.47
N ASN A 85 -14.05 8.13 12.54
CA ASN A 85 -12.90 8.88 13.04
C ASN A 85 -11.76 7.96 13.48
N GLU A 86 -12.05 6.87 14.20
CA GLU A 86 -11.05 5.86 14.60
C GLU A 86 -10.37 5.22 13.38
N LEU A 87 -11.11 4.88 12.32
CA LEU A 87 -10.56 4.36 11.06
C LEU A 87 -9.62 5.37 10.39
N CYS A 88 -9.94 6.67 10.41
CA CYS A 88 -9.03 7.71 9.94
C CYS A 88 -7.75 7.77 10.78
N GLN A 89 -7.82 7.54 12.09
CA GLN A 89 -6.60 7.48 12.92
C GLN A 89 -5.77 6.22 12.63
N ILE A 90 -6.41 5.08 12.35
CA ILE A 90 -5.73 3.86 11.88
C ILE A 90 -5.06 4.10 10.52
N ALA A 91 -5.70 4.85 9.62
CA ALA A 91 -5.09 5.20 8.34
C ALA A 91 -3.78 6.00 8.51
N LYS A 92 -3.67 6.85 9.54
CA LYS A 92 -2.40 7.52 9.86
C LYS A 92 -1.30 6.54 10.28
N ILE A 93 -1.65 5.47 11.00
CA ILE A 93 -0.70 4.40 11.36
C ILE A 93 -0.20 3.74 10.07
N ASP A 94 -1.11 3.35 9.19
CA ASP A 94 -0.78 2.71 7.90
C ASP A 94 0.11 3.61 7.04
N GLU A 95 -0.24 4.89 6.89
CA GLU A 95 0.56 5.88 6.18
C GLU A 95 1.97 6.03 6.78
N SER A 96 2.07 6.07 8.12
CA SER A 96 3.35 6.17 8.82
C SER A 96 4.22 4.93 8.65
N MET A 97 3.62 3.74 8.46
CA MET A 97 4.30 2.47 8.24
C MET A 97 4.54 2.14 6.76
N ALA A 98 3.93 2.88 5.83
CA ALA A 98 3.88 2.54 4.41
C ALA A 98 5.25 2.21 3.79
N SER A 99 6.31 2.91 4.22
CA SER A 99 7.67 2.65 3.73
C SER A 99 8.24 1.29 4.20
N ILE A 100 7.96 0.89 5.44
CA ILE A 100 8.34 -0.44 5.97
C ILE A 100 7.52 -1.51 5.24
N SER A 101 6.20 -1.33 5.16
CA SER A 101 5.29 -2.26 4.46
C SER A 101 5.62 -2.39 2.97
N ALA A 102 6.15 -1.35 2.33
CA ALA A 102 6.60 -1.40 0.94
C ALA A 102 7.91 -2.20 0.78
N ALA A 103 8.79 -2.25 1.78
CA ALA A 103 9.98 -3.08 1.79
C ALA A 103 9.65 -4.55 2.14
N LEU A 104 8.66 -4.74 3.01
CA LEU A 104 8.17 -6.02 3.52
C LEU A 104 6.68 -6.21 3.15
N PRO A 105 6.37 -6.44 1.86
CA PRO A 105 4.99 -6.50 1.42
C PRO A 105 4.22 -7.64 2.11
N ILE A 106 3.28 -7.26 2.98
CA ILE A 106 2.39 -8.16 3.71
C ILE A 106 1.56 -8.97 2.69
N GLY A 107 1.54 -10.30 2.83
CA GLY A 107 0.81 -11.19 1.93
C GLY A 107 1.49 -11.48 0.59
N SER A 108 2.71 -10.97 0.35
CA SER A 108 3.52 -11.38 -0.80
C SER A 108 4.33 -12.64 -0.50
N ARG A 109 4.62 -13.45 -1.53
CA ARG A 109 5.46 -14.65 -1.39
C ARG A 109 6.95 -14.31 -1.24
N TYR A 110 7.40 -13.16 -1.72
CA TYR A 110 8.81 -12.79 -1.79
C TYR A 110 9.03 -11.37 -1.28
N LEU A 111 10.11 -11.18 -0.51
CA LEU A 111 10.57 -9.86 -0.08
C LEU A 111 10.94 -8.99 -1.28
N LYS A 112 10.80 -7.67 -1.13
CA LYS A 112 11.19 -6.72 -2.18
C LYS A 112 12.65 -6.89 -2.58
N SER A 113 13.56 -7.10 -1.64
CA SER A 113 14.99 -7.37 -1.89
C SER A 113 15.19 -8.58 -2.80
N THR A 114 14.45 -9.68 -2.57
CA THR A 114 14.49 -10.87 -3.44
C THR A 114 14.01 -10.55 -4.86
N THR A 115 12.91 -9.83 -5.01
CA THR A 115 12.41 -9.46 -6.34
C THR A 115 13.36 -8.52 -7.08
N LEU A 116 14.08 -7.65 -6.36
CA LEU A 116 15.09 -6.76 -6.92
C LEU A 116 16.30 -7.55 -7.44
N VAL A 117 16.81 -8.50 -6.66
CA VAL A 117 17.94 -9.36 -7.05
C VAL A 117 17.60 -10.16 -8.31
N VAL A 118 16.44 -10.82 -8.34
CA VAL A 118 16.00 -11.61 -9.51
C VAL A 118 15.86 -10.71 -10.75
N ARG A 119 15.20 -9.55 -10.60
CA ARG A 119 14.99 -8.63 -11.72
C ARG A 119 16.31 -8.05 -12.25
N ASN A 120 17.19 -7.58 -11.37
CA ASN A 120 18.46 -6.99 -11.77
C ASN A 120 19.39 -8.07 -12.36
N GLY A 121 19.42 -9.28 -11.80
CA GLY A 121 20.14 -10.42 -12.39
C GLY A 121 19.71 -10.73 -13.82
N GLN A 122 18.39 -10.74 -14.09
CA GLN A 122 17.89 -10.89 -15.46
C GLN A 122 18.31 -9.72 -16.39
N GLN A 123 18.36 -8.50 -15.88
CA GLN A 123 18.80 -7.33 -16.67
C GLN A 123 20.31 -7.37 -16.97
N VAL A 124 21.13 -7.80 -16.01
CA VAL A 124 22.58 -8.00 -16.20
C VAL A 124 22.83 -9.07 -17.26
N ASN A 125 22.13 -10.21 -17.18
CA ASN A 125 22.24 -11.27 -18.18
C ASN A 125 21.85 -10.77 -19.58
N LYS A 126 20.77 -9.98 -19.69
CA LYS A 126 20.37 -9.35 -20.96
C LYS A 126 21.46 -8.43 -21.50
N LEU A 127 22.07 -7.60 -20.66
CA LEU A 127 23.16 -6.72 -21.09
C LEU A 127 24.39 -7.51 -21.53
N ALA A 128 24.75 -8.57 -20.82
CA ALA A 128 25.86 -9.44 -21.19
C ALA A 128 25.64 -10.06 -22.58
N THR A 129 24.42 -10.52 -22.88
CA THR A 129 24.09 -11.10 -24.20
C THR A 129 23.90 -10.08 -25.32
N ALA A 130 23.55 -8.83 -24.99
CA ALA A 130 23.20 -7.78 -25.94
C ALA A 130 24.32 -6.74 -26.12
N MET A 131 25.57 -7.09 -25.78
CA MET A 131 26.71 -6.22 -25.99
C MET A 131 26.86 -5.93 -27.49
N PRO A 132 26.86 -4.66 -27.91
CA PRO A 132 26.91 -4.32 -29.33
C PRO A 132 28.31 -4.54 -29.92
N VAL A 133 28.36 -5.24 -31.05
CA VAL A 133 29.61 -5.56 -31.76
C VAL A 133 30.17 -4.32 -32.44
N GLY A 134 31.48 -4.08 -32.29
CA GLY A 134 32.19 -2.99 -32.97
C GLY A 134 31.92 -1.58 -32.40
N ILE A 135 31.25 -1.49 -31.24
CA ILE A 135 30.98 -0.21 -30.56
C ILE A 135 31.98 0.05 -29.42
N PHE A 136 32.53 -1.00 -28.83
CA PHE A 136 33.50 -0.94 -27.74
C PHE A 136 34.87 -1.44 -28.20
N SER A 137 35.95 -0.87 -27.67
CA SER A 137 37.29 -1.42 -27.88
C SER A 137 37.45 -2.72 -27.08
N ALA A 138 38.41 -3.58 -27.45
CA ALA A 138 38.65 -4.84 -26.71
C ALA A 138 38.93 -4.59 -25.20
N THR A 139 39.55 -3.46 -24.88
CA THR A 139 39.80 -3.03 -23.49
C THR A 139 38.50 -2.64 -22.78
N GLU A 140 37.63 -1.87 -23.45
CA GLU A 140 36.33 -1.49 -22.90
C GLU A 140 35.40 -2.70 -22.74
N GLU A 141 35.42 -3.66 -23.67
CA GLU A 141 34.67 -4.91 -23.58
C GLU A 141 35.12 -5.74 -22.38
N ALA A 142 36.44 -5.86 -22.15
CA ALA A 142 36.99 -6.54 -20.99
C ALA A 142 36.57 -5.86 -19.67
N GLU A 143 36.66 -4.52 -19.61
CA GLU A 143 36.26 -3.76 -18.42
C GLU A 143 34.74 -3.83 -18.17
N LEU A 144 33.91 -3.82 -19.22
CA LEU A 144 32.47 -4.04 -19.10
C LEU A 144 32.14 -5.43 -18.57
N ASN A 145 32.83 -6.47 -19.04
CA ASN A 145 32.63 -7.83 -18.53
C ASN A 145 33.00 -7.95 -17.06
N ILE A 146 34.08 -7.28 -16.62
CA ILE A 146 34.44 -7.18 -15.19
C ILE A 146 33.32 -6.50 -14.41
N VAL A 147 32.84 -5.34 -14.87
CA VAL A 147 31.76 -4.59 -14.21
C VAL A 147 30.47 -5.42 -14.09
N LEU A 148 30.09 -6.15 -15.14
CA LEU A 148 28.91 -7.04 -15.10
C LEU A 148 29.13 -8.20 -14.11
N GLY A 149 30.35 -8.73 -14.04
CA GLY A 149 30.77 -9.71 -13.04
C GLY A 149 30.68 -9.16 -11.61
N ASP A 150 31.18 -7.96 -11.37
CA ASP A 150 31.16 -7.29 -10.07
C ASP A 150 29.74 -6.98 -9.62
N ILE A 151 28.86 -6.56 -10.54
CA ILE A 151 27.44 -6.36 -10.25
C ILE A 151 26.78 -7.69 -9.79
N ASN A 152 27.09 -8.81 -10.45
CA ASN A 152 26.61 -10.13 -10.02
C ASN A 152 27.19 -10.54 -8.66
N ALA A 153 28.48 -10.30 -8.44
CA ALA A 153 29.14 -10.56 -7.16
C ALA A 153 28.56 -9.71 -6.02
N LEU A 154 28.20 -8.45 -6.31
CA LEU A 154 27.54 -7.55 -5.36
C LEU A 154 26.15 -8.07 -4.99
N MET A 155 25.32 -8.45 -5.96
CA MET A 155 24.01 -9.05 -5.69
C MET A 155 24.12 -10.32 -4.84
N ALA A 156 25.08 -11.20 -5.16
CA ALA A 156 25.34 -12.42 -4.39
C ALA A 156 25.80 -12.10 -2.96
N THR A 157 26.66 -11.09 -2.80
CA THR A 157 27.16 -10.66 -1.48
C THR A 157 26.06 -10.07 -0.62
N LEU A 158 25.26 -9.13 -1.15
CA LEU A 158 24.15 -8.49 -0.42
C LEU A 158 23.03 -9.48 -0.05
N SER A 159 22.88 -10.57 -0.79
CA SER A 159 21.87 -11.60 -0.57
C SER A 159 22.36 -12.78 0.28
N ASN A 160 23.60 -12.74 0.75
CA ASN A 160 24.19 -13.83 1.53
C ASN A 160 24.21 -13.48 3.02
N PRO A 161 23.64 -14.33 3.90
CA PRO A 161 23.63 -14.11 5.35
C PRO A 161 25.02 -13.95 5.97
N ASP A 162 26.06 -14.56 5.40
CA ASP A 162 27.42 -14.51 5.94
C ASP A 162 28.11 -13.15 5.71
N TYR A 163 27.55 -12.30 4.84
CA TYR A 163 28.12 -11.02 4.45
C TYR A 163 27.23 -9.81 4.80
N VAL A 164 26.33 -9.97 5.77
CA VAL A 164 25.50 -8.86 6.27
C VAL A 164 26.34 -7.99 7.21
N ASP A 165 26.18 -6.66 7.12
CA ASP A 165 26.79 -5.73 8.07
C ASP A 165 26.23 -5.97 9.50
N PRO A 166 27.05 -6.32 10.51
CA PRO A 166 26.58 -6.53 11.87
C PRO A 166 25.82 -5.32 12.43
N LYS A 167 26.24 -4.10 12.09
CA LYS A 167 25.53 -2.89 12.50
C LYS A 167 24.12 -2.83 11.92
N ALA A 168 23.93 -3.30 10.68
CA ALA A 168 22.61 -3.34 10.08
C ALA A 168 21.70 -4.37 10.77
N ILE A 169 22.24 -5.48 11.27
CA ILE A 169 21.49 -6.45 12.08
C ILE A 169 21.04 -5.81 13.39
N ASP A 170 21.93 -5.13 14.09
CA ASP A 170 21.60 -4.45 15.35
C ASP A 170 20.55 -3.34 15.12
N ASP A 171 20.74 -2.52 14.09
CA ASP A 171 19.80 -1.46 13.71
C ASP A 171 18.40 -2.04 13.36
N LEU A 172 18.33 -3.21 12.69
CA LEU A 172 17.07 -3.89 12.39
C LEU A 172 16.40 -4.42 13.67
N ALA A 173 17.18 -5.01 14.58
CA ALA A 173 16.68 -5.52 15.85
C ALA A 173 16.12 -4.39 16.74
N ASP A 174 16.72 -3.20 16.69
CA ASP A 174 16.21 -2.02 17.39
C ASP A 174 14.88 -1.52 16.83
N VAL A 175 14.71 -1.54 15.51
CA VAL A 175 13.43 -1.24 14.86
C VAL A 175 12.38 -2.28 15.24
N GLU A 176 12.73 -3.57 15.18
CA GLU A 176 11.85 -4.67 15.58
C GLU A 176 11.34 -4.51 17.01
N ARG A 177 12.26 -4.24 17.96
CA ARG A 177 11.91 -4.00 19.36
C ARG A 177 10.99 -2.80 19.52
N SER A 178 11.31 -1.70 18.83
CA SER A 178 10.50 -0.47 18.87
C SER A 178 9.08 -0.71 18.37
N LEU A 179 8.91 -1.48 17.29
CA LEU A 179 7.59 -1.89 16.79
C LEU A 179 6.87 -2.80 17.78
N GLY A 180 7.58 -3.78 18.37
CA GLY A 180 7.05 -4.66 19.42
C GLY A 180 6.51 -3.89 20.63
N ASP A 181 7.23 -2.86 21.08
CA ASP A 181 6.80 -1.98 22.17
C ASP A 181 5.49 -1.24 21.81
N LEU A 182 5.34 -0.78 20.56
CA LEU A 182 4.10 -0.16 20.09
C LEU A 182 2.93 -1.16 20.06
N VAL A 183 3.18 -2.41 19.66
CA VAL A 183 2.18 -3.48 19.71
C VAL A 183 1.72 -3.75 21.16
N HIS A 184 2.65 -3.74 22.12
CA HIS A 184 2.31 -3.86 23.54
C HIS A 184 1.42 -2.71 24.01
N ILE A 185 1.74 -1.47 23.63
CA ILE A 185 0.91 -0.29 23.94
C ILE A 185 -0.48 -0.41 23.30
N LEU A 186 -0.57 -0.86 22.05
CA LEU A 186 -1.86 -1.09 21.37
C LEU A 186 -2.72 -2.12 22.10
N ARG A 187 -2.12 -3.22 22.57
CA ARG A 187 -2.83 -4.29 23.30
C ARG A 187 -3.33 -3.87 24.69
N GLN A 188 -2.63 -2.95 25.36
CA GLN A 188 -3.08 -2.39 26.63
C GLN A 188 -4.32 -1.50 26.46
N GLY A 189 -4.53 -0.97 25.25
CA GLY A 189 -5.65 -0.07 24.97
C GLY A 189 -5.38 1.36 25.46
N PRO A 190 -6.41 2.22 25.45
CA PRO A 190 -6.21 3.66 25.57
C PRO A 190 -5.81 4.16 26.97
N ASN A 191 -5.80 3.31 28.01
CA ASN A 191 -5.28 3.63 29.35
C ASN A 191 -5.71 5.00 29.92
N GLY A 192 -7.00 5.34 29.80
CA GLY A 192 -7.54 6.61 30.31
C GLY A 192 -7.28 7.83 29.42
N ALA A 193 -6.79 7.65 28.18
CA ALA A 193 -6.63 8.73 27.22
C ALA A 193 -7.96 9.42 26.93
N THR A 194 -7.95 10.76 26.92
CA THR A 194 -9.12 11.58 26.61
C THR A 194 -8.86 12.45 25.39
N PRO A 195 -9.85 12.62 24.50
CA PRO A 195 -9.78 13.59 23.42
C PRO A 195 -9.45 15.00 23.93
N SER A 196 -8.73 15.78 23.14
CA SER A 196 -8.45 17.19 23.47
C SER A 196 -9.71 18.04 23.32
N ALA A 197 -9.75 19.20 23.99
CA ALA A 197 -10.85 20.16 23.84
C ALA A 197 -11.02 20.61 22.38
N ALA A 198 -9.91 20.79 21.66
CA ALA A 198 -9.93 21.11 20.23
C ALA A 198 -10.52 19.97 19.39
N ALA A 199 -10.22 18.71 19.71
CA ALA A 199 -10.77 17.56 19.00
C ALA A 199 -12.29 17.43 19.18
N LEU A 200 -12.79 17.75 20.38
CA LEU A 200 -14.23 17.76 20.71
C LEU A 200 -14.96 18.96 20.09
N ALA A 201 -14.26 20.06 19.84
CA ALA A 201 -14.81 21.27 19.22
C ALA A 201 -14.84 21.20 17.68
N GLN A 202 -14.32 20.14 17.05
CA GLN A 202 -14.33 20.00 15.60
C GLN A 202 -15.76 19.96 15.05
N PRO A 203 -15.99 20.52 13.85
CA PRO A 203 -17.25 20.38 13.15
C PRO A 203 -17.61 18.90 13.00
N LYS A 204 -18.90 18.58 13.14
CA LYS A 204 -19.38 17.23 12.89
C LYS A 204 -19.30 16.94 11.39
N TRP A 205 -19.28 15.67 11.04
CA TRP A 205 -19.30 15.26 9.62
C TRP A 205 -20.44 15.97 8.87
N GLY A 206 -20.17 16.51 7.68
CA GLY A 206 -21.20 17.08 6.80
C GLY A 206 -21.74 18.44 7.24
N THR A 207 -21.08 19.12 8.20
CA THR A 207 -21.34 20.54 8.52
C THR A 207 -20.24 21.46 7.97
N SER A 208 -19.18 20.89 7.38
CA SER A 208 -18.10 21.62 6.71
C SER A 208 -17.57 20.81 5.52
N GLU A 209 -16.61 21.35 4.79
CA GLU A 209 -15.93 20.67 3.67
C GLU A 209 -15.18 19.40 4.12
N VAL A 210 -14.76 19.35 5.38
CA VAL A 210 -14.07 18.20 5.93
C VAL A 210 -15.10 17.14 6.30
N GLU A 211 -15.09 16.03 5.56
CA GLU A 211 -16.07 14.97 5.79
C GLU A 211 -15.86 14.29 7.16
N ILE A 212 -14.65 13.90 7.53
CA ILE A 212 -14.41 13.23 8.82
C ILE A 212 -13.48 14.08 9.66
N PRO A 213 -13.82 14.38 10.94
CA PRO A 213 -12.93 15.13 11.82
C PRO A 213 -11.53 14.51 11.88
N MET A 214 -10.50 15.34 11.75
CA MET A 214 -9.11 14.90 11.60
C MET A 214 -8.46 14.57 12.95
N LEU A 215 -8.83 15.29 14.02
CA LEU A 215 -8.33 15.02 15.36
C LEU A 215 -9.12 13.88 16.00
N PRO A 216 -8.47 13.09 16.88
CA PRO A 216 -9.09 11.94 17.53
C PRO A 216 -10.20 12.35 18.49
N MET A 217 -11.41 11.83 18.26
CA MET A 217 -12.61 12.14 19.05
C MET A 217 -12.94 11.07 20.10
N THR A 218 -12.19 9.97 20.15
CA THR A 218 -12.37 8.90 21.14
C THR A 218 -11.05 8.54 21.82
N PRO A 219 -11.08 7.92 23.02
CA PRO A 219 -9.88 7.38 23.67
C PRO A 219 -9.04 6.48 22.75
N ARG A 220 -9.69 5.61 21.97
CA ARG A 220 -9.02 4.73 20.99
C ARG A 220 -8.40 5.52 19.85
N GLY A 221 -9.09 6.53 19.34
CA GLY A 221 -8.54 7.44 18.34
C GLY A 221 -7.28 8.13 18.85
N VAL A 222 -7.25 8.59 20.11
CA VAL A 222 -6.07 9.23 20.72
C VAL A 222 -4.90 8.26 20.81
N LEU A 223 -5.17 7.00 21.18
CA LEU A 223 -4.17 5.95 21.16
C LEU A 223 -3.59 5.78 19.75
N PHE A 224 -4.42 5.66 18.71
CA PHE A 224 -3.96 5.45 17.35
C PHE A 224 -3.15 6.64 16.79
N ASP A 225 -3.60 7.87 17.05
CA ASP A 225 -2.88 9.09 16.65
C ASP A 225 -1.51 9.20 17.36
N LYS A 226 -1.44 8.80 18.64
CA LYS A 226 -0.17 8.74 19.37
C LYS A 226 0.77 7.68 18.81
N ILE A 227 0.24 6.52 18.41
CA ILE A 227 1.03 5.43 17.81
C ILE A 227 1.54 5.85 16.43
N SER A 228 0.71 6.46 15.58
CA SER A 228 1.16 6.94 14.26
C SER A 228 2.33 7.92 14.39
N ALA A 229 2.23 8.90 15.30
CA ALA A 229 3.31 9.84 15.57
C ALA A 229 4.62 9.17 16.04
N LYS A 230 4.53 8.06 16.78
CA LYS A 230 5.69 7.27 17.23
C LYS A 230 6.29 6.39 16.13
N ILE A 231 5.50 5.97 15.16
CA ILE A 231 5.96 5.15 14.04
C ILE A 231 6.85 5.97 13.09
N ILE A 232 6.52 7.25 12.85
CA ILE A 232 7.27 8.11 11.93
C ILE A 232 8.80 8.06 12.14
N PRO A 233 9.34 8.31 13.37
CA PRO A 233 10.79 8.22 13.59
C PRO A 233 11.33 6.78 13.46
N ILE A 234 10.55 5.75 13.79
CA ILE A 234 10.94 4.34 13.63
C ILE A 234 11.08 3.99 12.14
N THR A 235 10.10 4.39 11.32
CA THR A 235 10.18 4.29 9.85
C THR A 235 11.38 5.06 9.31
N GLY A 236 11.65 6.26 9.85
CA GLY A 236 12.84 7.04 9.51
C GLY A 236 14.16 6.37 9.88
N GLN A 237 14.21 5.60 10.97
CA GLN A 237 15.37 4.78 11.34
C GLN A 237 15.53 3.62 10.36
N PHE A 238 14.45 2.87 10.10
CA PHE A 238 14.44 1.76 9.15
C PHE A 238 14.96 2.15 7.77
N LEU A 239 14.51 3.29 7.23
CA LEU A 239 14.93 3.77 5.91
C LEU A 239 16.44 4.11 5.80
N LYS A 240 17.13 4.30 6.93
CA LYS A 240 18.57 4.58 6.95
C LYS A 240 19.42 3.32 7.06
N ILE A 241 18.79 2.17 7.32
CA ILE A 241 19.50 0.90 7.44
C ILE A 241 19.96 0.48 6.03
N SER A 242 21.24 0.22 5.90
CA SER A 242 21.85 -0.26 4.66
C SER A 242 22.81 -1.41 4.98
N ASN A 243 22.71 -2.47 4.17
CA ASN A 243 23.59 -3.62 4.25
C ASN A 243 24.92 -3.32 3.56
N MET A 244 25.87 -2.75 4.30
CA MET A 244 27.15 -2.29 3.77
C MET A 244 28.33 -2.97 4.43
N SER A 245 28.42 -4.29 4.30
CA SER A 245 29.60 -5.05 4.76
C SER A 245 30.88 -4.56 4.07
N SER A 246 32.04 -4.83 4.68
CA SER A 246 33.34 -4.45 4.11
C SER A 246 33.51 -4.97 2.68
N LYS A 247 33.09 -6.21 2.42
CA LYS A 247 33.09 -6.82 1.09
C LYS A 247 32.19 -6.09 0.10
N ALA A 248 30.97 -5.74 0.50
CA ALA A 248 30.05 -4.97 -0.34
C ALA A 248 30.58 -3.57 -0.65
N LYS A 249 31.12 -2.86 0.36
CA LYS A 249 31.74 -1.53 0.21
C LYS A 249 32.90 -1.54 -0.78
N ASN A 250 33.75 -2.57 -0.74
CA ASN A 250 34.87 -2.71 -1.67
C ASN A 250 34.36 -2.92 -3.10
N LEU A 251 33.44 -3.87 -3.32
CA LEU A 251 32.82 -4.11 -4.63
C LEU A 251 32.15 -2.85 -5.20
N ILE A 252 31.39 -2.12 -4.37
CA ILE A 252 30.75 -0.86 -4.78
C ILE A 252 31.80 0.17 -5.23
N THR A 253 32.89 0.32 -4.48
CA THR A 253 33.95 1.29 -4.78
C THR A 253 34.67 0.95 -6.08
N GLU A 254 35.04 -0.31 -6.26
CA GLU A 254 35.72 -0.82 -7.46
C GLU A 254 34.83 -0.68 -8.70
N THR A 255 33.58 -1.17 -8.61
CA THR A 255 32.62 -1.11 -9.72
C THR A 255 32.32 0.34 -10.12
N LYS A 256 32.12 1.23 -9.15
CA LYS A 256 31.86 2.65 -9.40
C LYS A 256 33.03 3.32 -10.12
N SER A 257 34.26 2.96 -9.75
CA SER A 257 35.47 3.46 -10.40
C SER A 257 35.55 2.99 -11.85
N ALA A 258 35.33 1.70 -12.11
CA ALA A 258 35.32 1.13 -13.46
C ALA A 258 34.21 1.75 -14.35
N ILE A 259 32.98 1.87 -13.85
CA ILE A 259 31.88 2.55 -14.58
C ILE A 259 32.24 4.01 -14.89
N SER A 260 32.91 4.71 -13.98
CA SER A 260 33.33 6.10 -14.19
C SER A 260 34.36 6.24 -15.31
N LYS A 261 35.25 5.25 -15.47
CA LYS A 261 36.19 5.19 -16.60
C LYS A 261 35.46 4.95 -17.91
N LEU A 262 34.55 3.98 -17.95
CA LEU A 262 33.74 3.62 -19.14
C LEU A 262 32.83 4.76 -19.63
N LYS A 263 32.51 5.76 -18.80
CA LYS A 263 31.78 6.95 -19.26
C LYS A 263 32.59 7.81 -20.23
N LYS A 264 33.91 7.72 -20.21
CA LYS A 264 34.80 8.39 -21.16
C LYS A 264 35.09 7.41 -22.32
N PRO A 265 34.74 7.75 -23.57
CA PRO A 265 35.04 6.89 -24.72
C PRO A 265 36.54 6.75 -24.93
N ASP A 266 36.95 5.54 -25.31
CA ASP A 266 38.30 5.27 -25.79
C ASP A 266 38.60 6.14 -27.03
N PRO A 267 39.65 6.99 -27.01
CA PRO A 267 40.01 7.84 -28.14
C PRO A 267 40.33 7.07 -29.43
N SER A 268 40.65 5.77 -29.33
CA SER A 268 40.94 4.91 -30.47
C SER A 268 39.68 4.45 -31.23
N MET A 269 38.49 4.58 -30.64
CA MET A 269 37.23 4.23 -31.29
C MET A 269 36.62 5.44 -31.98
N ILE A 270 36.58 5.40 -33.31
CA ILE A 270 35.88 6.39 -34.13
C ILE A 270 34.48 5.84 -34.43
N LEU A 271 33.47 6.40 -33.77
CA LEU A 271 32.07 6.02 -33.94
C LEU A 271 31.31 7.10 -34.72
N ASP A 272 30.30 6.68 -35.46
CA ASP A 272 29.29 7.59 -35.99
C ASP A 272 28.32 8.04 -34.88
N GLU A 273 27.44 8.99 -35.20
CA GLU A 273 26.47 9.51 -34.22
C GLU A 273 25.58 8.40 -33.63
N SER A 274 25.21 7.41 -34.45
CA SER A 274 24.43 6.25 -34.03
C SER A 274 25.21 5.35 -33.06
N GLY A 275 26.47 5.04 -33.37
CA GLY A 275 27.38 4.25 -32.54
C GLY A 275 27.68 4.92 -31.21
N GLU A 276 27.93 6.23 -31.19
CA GLU A 276 28.09 6.99 -29.94
C GLU A 276 26.85 6.92 -29.05
N LYS A 277 25.66 7.06 -29.65
CA LYS A 277 24.39 6.98 -28.92
C LYS A 277 24.17 5.60 -28.34
N ALA A 278 24.46 4.54 -29.10
CA ALA A 278 24.38 3.16 -28.65
C ALA A 278 25.36 2.87 -27.51
N ARG A 279 26.62 3.33 -27.63
CA ARG A 279 27.65 3.22 -26.57
C ARG A 279 27.18 3.88 -25.27
N LYS A 280 26.76 5.14 -25.35
CA LYS A 280 26.26 5.92 -24.20
C LYS A 280 25.04 5.25 -23.57
N ALA A 281 24.12 4.71 -24.39
CA ALA A 281 22.93 4.01 -23.91
C ALA A 281 23.29 2.73 -23.14
N TYR A 282 24.24 1.94 -23.64
CA TYR A 282 24.67 0.70 -23.00
C TYR A 282 25.37 0.98 -21.66
N VAL A 283 26.36 1.87 -21.62
CA VAL A 283 27.04 2.26 -20.36
C VAL A 283 26.05 2.84 -19.34
N LYS A 284 25.07 3.63 -19.81
CA LYS A 284 23.99 4.16 -18.95
C LYS A 284 23.07 3.06 -18.41
N ALA A 285 22.82 2.00 -19.17
CA ALA A 285 22.04 0.86 -18.70
C ALA A 285 22.78 0.12 -17.58
N VAL A 286 24.09 -0.11 -17.74
CA VAL A 286 24.96 -0.70 -16.69
C VAL A 286 24.96 0.17 -15.43
N ASP A 287 25.23 1.48 -15.57
CA ASP A 287 25.23 2.45 -14.46
C ASP A 287 23.90 2.50 -13.72
N ARG A 288 22.76 2.38 -14.43
CA ARG A 288 21.43 2.34 -13.82
C ARG A 288 21.17 1.08 -13.01
N ILE A 289 21.69 -0.08 -13.43
CA ILE A 289 21.56 -1.31 -12.65
C ILE A 289 22.42 -1.22 -11.39
N PHE A 290 23.67 -0.78 -11.54
CA PHE A 290 24.58 -0.58 -10.41
C PHE A 290 23.99 0.36 -9.35
N LYS A 291 23.43 1.51 -9.75
CA LYS A 291 22.80 2.49 -8.86
C LYS A 291 21.56 2.00 -8.10
N ARG A 292 21.03 0.82 -8.44
CA ARG A 292 19.93 0.18 -7.69
C ARG A 292 20.43 -0.81 -6.64
N LEU A 293 21.73 -1.01 -6.58
CA LEU A 293 22.40 -1.97 -5.70
C LEU A 293 23.37 -1.27 -4.73
N ASP A 294 23.88 -0.09 -5.10
CA ASP A 294 24.87 0.67 -4.33
C ASP A 294 24.30 1.42 -3.12
N ASP A 295 22.99 1.36 -2.90
CA ASP A 295 22.28 1.88 -1.73
C ASP A 295 22.20 0.87 -0.57
N GLY A 296 22.54 -0.40 -0.80
CA GLY A 296 22.61 -1.43 0.23
C GLY A 296 21.24 -1.86 0.78
N ILE A 297 20.15 -1.65 0.04
CA ILE A 297 18.80 -2.02 0.49
C ILE A 297 18.46 -3.51 0.29
N ILE A 298 19.43 -4.30 -0.18
CA ILE A 298 19.26 -5.75 -0.36
C ILE A 298 19.74 -6.46 0.90
N PHE A 299 18.81 -7.21 1.49
CA PHE A 299 19.04 -8.06 2.64
C PHE A 299 18.69 -9.51 2.29
N PRO A 300 19.40 -10.49 2.85
CA PRO A 300 18.97 -11.88 2.80
C PRO A 300 17.67 -12.04 3.59
N SER A 301 16.82 -12.99 3.18
CA SER A 301 15.51 -13.18 3.79
C SER A 301 15.55 -13.47 5.28
N VAL A 302 16.55 -14.25 5.72
CA VAL A 302 16.75 -14.60 7.13
C VAL A 302 16.98 -13.39 8.03
N SER A 303 17.66 -12.34 7.53
CA SER A 303 17.91 -11.11 8.30
C SER A 303 16.67 -10.23 8.45
N MET A 304 15.67 -10.41 7.59
CA MET A 304 14.42 -9.63 7.60
C MET A 304 13.27 -10.36 8.32
N GLN A 305 13.50 -11.57 8.85
CA GLN A 305 12.44 -12.39 9.45
C GLN A 305 11.82 -11.72 10.68
N GLY A 306 12.63 -11.16 11.57
CA GLY A 306 12.14 -10.46 12.77
C GLY A 306 11.26 -9.25 12.41
N MET A 307 11.74 -8.44 11.45
CA MET A 307 10.96 -7.34 10.89
C MET A 307 9.62 -7.79 10.27
N HIS A 308 9.58 -8.93 9.58
CA HIS A 308 8.34 -9.45 9.01
C HIS A 308 7.32 -9.87 10.08
N VAL A 309 7.78 -10.31 11.25
CA VAL A 309 6.90 -10.66 12.38
C VAL A 309 6.43 -9.42 13.14
N ALA A 310 7.27 -8.37 13.21
CA ALA A 310 6.95 -7.15 13.94
C ALA A 310 5.97 -6.21 13.21
N VAL A 311 5.89 -6.30 11.88
CA VAL A 311 4.97 -5.54 11.01
C VAL A 311 3.63 -6.25 10.91
#